data_AF-A0A7W9X500-F1
#
_entry.id   AF-A0A7W9X500-F1
#
_cell.length_a   1.000
_cell.length_b   1.000
_cell.length_c   1.000
_cell.angle_alpha   90.00
_cell.angle_beta   90.00
_cell.angle_gamma   90.00
#
_symmetry.space_group_name_H-M   'P 1'
#
loop_
_entity.id
_entity.type
_entity.pdbx_description
1 polymer ?
#
loop_
_entity_poly.entity_id
_entity_poly.type
_entity_poly.pdbx_seq_one_letter_code
_entity_poly.pdbx_strand_id
1 'polypeptide(L)'
;MAGIALVKQAVKLGETSSAAATTHQTVAFASHLGASRPGSSKLDDKEAPLPAMLTAVSGMLSGESMDAARGEMPAKPVAPA
;
A
#
# COMPACT_ATOMS: atom_id res chain seq x y z
N MET A 1 0.98 -8.75 11.74
CA MET A 1 1.52 -7.43 12.13
C MET A 1 0.46 -6.32 12.07
N ALA A 2 0.32 -5.54 13.14
CA ALA A 2 -0.61 -4.40 13.19
C ALA A 2 -0.29 -3.32 12.14
N GLY A 3 1.00 -3.15 11.78
CA GLY A 3 1.44 -2.18 10.76
C GLY A 3 0.80 -2.39 9.39
N ILE A 4 0.79 -3.64 8.87
CA ILE A 4 0.16 -3.96 7.58
C ILE A 4 -1.35 -3.67 7.63
N ALA A 5 -2.01 -3.99 8.74
CA ALA A 5 -3.44 -3.73 8.91
C ALA A 5 -3.77 -2.23 8.87
N LEU A 6 -2.96 -1.40 9.53
CA LEU A 6 -3.09 0.06 9.47
C LEU A 6 -2.87 0.60 8.05
N VAL A 7 -1.86 0.09 7.33
CA VAL A 7 -1.61 0.53 5.95
C VAL A 7 -2.77 0.13 5.02
N LYS A 8 -3.37 -1.06 5.20
CA LYS A 8 -4.60 -1.45 4.49
C LYS A 8 -5.75 -0.49 4.77
N GLN A 9 -5.93 -0.06 6.02
CA GLN A 9 -6.94 0.94 6.37
C GLN A 9 -6.65 2.29 5.73
N ALA A 10 -5.38 2.72 5.71
CA ALA A 10 -4.97 3.96 5.06
C ALA A 10 -5.21 3.94 3.54
N VAL A 11 -4.91 2.82 2.86
CA VAL A 11 -5.26 2.62 1.45
C VAL A 11 -6.76 2.80 1.25
N LYS A 12 -7.60 2.16 2.08
CA LYS A 12 -9.05 2.24 1.94
C LYS A 12 -9.59 3.65 2.19
N LEU A 13 -9.08 4.35 3.19
CA LEU A 13 -9.42 5.74 3.45
C LEU A 13 -9.00 6.65 2.29
N GLY A 14 -7.81 6.43 1.74
CA GLY A 14 -7.30 7.16 0.59
C GLY A 14 -8.21 7.04 -0.64
N GLU A 15 -8.66 5.81 -0.94
CA GLU A 15 -9.63 5.53 -2.00
C GLU A 15 -10.95 6.28 -1.79
N THR A 16 -11.58 6.14 -0.61
CA THR A 16 -12.92 6.70 -0.37
C THR A 16 -12.89 8.22 -0.32
N SER A 17 -11.89 8.81 0.32
CA SER A 17 -11.69 10.26 0.34
C SER A 17 -11.40 10.81 -1.05
N SER A 18 -10.57 10.12 -1.86
CA SER A 18 -10.31 10.56 -3.23
C SER A 18 -11.56 10.45 -4.11
N ALA A 19 -12.34 9.38 -3.97
CA ALA A 19 -13.59 9.21 -4.72
C ALA A 19 -14.62 10.28 -4.35
N ALA A 20 -14.76 10.60 -3.06
CA ALA A 20 -15.62 11.70 -2.61
C ALA A 20 -15.13 13.05 -3.16
N ALA A 21 -13.82 13.30 -3.10
CA ALA A 21 -13.22 14.52 -3.63
C ALA A 21 -13.50 14.69 -5.12
N THR A 22 -13.26 13.68 -5.94
CA THR A 22 -13.54 13.75 -7.39
C THR A 22 -15.02 13.85 -7.70
N THR A 23 -15.89 13.18 -6.93
CA THR A 23 -17.35 13.28 -7.08
C THR A 23 -17.84 14.71 -6.83
N HIS A 24 -17.30 15.37 -5.80
CA HIS A 24 -17.62 16.75 -5.46
C HIS A 24 -16.72 17.79 -6.14
N GLN A 25 -16.00 17.41 -7.20
CA GLN A 25 -15.15 18.31 -8.01
C GLN A 25 -14.09 19.07 -7.17
N THR A 26 -13.54 18.41 -6.15
CA THR A 26 -12.43 18.92 -5.34
C THR A 26 -11.12 18.21 -5.71
N VAL A 27 -10.05 18.49 -4.97
CA VAL A 27 -8.71 17.96 -5.26
C VAL A 27 -8.61 16.49 -4.84
N ALA A 28 -8.29 15.63 -5.80
CA ALA A 28 -8.10 14.21 -5.55
C ALA A 28 -6.86 13.94 -4.67
N PHE A 29 -6.87 12.83 -3.94
CA PHE A 29 -5.87 12.63 -2.89
C PHE A 29 -4.55 12.10 -3.45
N ALA A 30 -3.48 12.91 -3.38
CA ALA A 30 -2.17 12.59 -3.94
C ALA A 30 -1.52 11.32 -3.35
N SER A 31 -1.79 10.97 -2.09
CA SER A 31 -1.28 9.73 -1.48
C SER A 31 -1.96 8.48 -2.07
N HIS A 32 -3.17 8.62 -2.61
CA HIS A 32 -3.91 7.54 -3.27
C HIS A 32 -3.64 7.49 -4.78
N LEU A 33 -3.55 8.65 -5.45
CA LEU A 33 -3.37 8.73 -6.90
C LEU A 33 -1.91 8.83 -7.35
N GLY A 34 -1.05 9.50 -6.59
CA GLY A 34 0.28 9.94 -7.02
C GLY A 34 0.30 11.44 -7.37
N ALA A 35 1.20 12.19 -6.75
CA ALA A 35 1.27 13.65 -6.87
C ALA A 35 1.80 14.12 -8.24
N SER A 36 2.80 13.44 -8.79
CA SER A 36 3.45 13.83 -10.05
C SER A 36 2.85 13.14 -11.27
N ARG A 37 2.44 11.88 -11.13
CA ARG A 37 1.85 11.06 -12.18
C ARG A 37 0.90 10.04 -11.53
N PRO A 38 -0.33 9.89 -12.06
CA PRO A 38 -1.28 8.90 -11.57
C PRO A 38 -0.69 7.48 -11.60
N GLY A 39 -0.95 6.70 -10.56
CA GLY A 39 -0.48 5.33 -10.43
C GLY A 39 1.03 5.21 -10.17
N SER A 40 1.67 6.26 -9.66
CA SER A 40 3.11 6.22 -9.37
C SER A 40 3.47 6.99 -8.11
N SER A 41 4.66 6.68 -7.58
CA SER A 41 5.21 7.29 -6.39
C SER A 41 6.73 7.43 -6.52
N LYS A 42 7.34 8.06 -5.52
CA LYS A 42 8.81 8.07 -5.41
C LYS A 42 9.38 6.70 -5.04
N LEU A 43 8.57 5.82 -4.46
CA LEU A 43 8.98 4.50 -4.02
C LEU A 43 8.88 3.47 -5.14
N ASP A 44 7.84 3.58 -5.97
CA ASP A 44 7.60 2.72 -7.13
C ASP A 44 6.99 3.54 -8.27
N ASP A 45 7.57 3.44 -9.46
CA ASP A 45 7.10 4.12 -10.67
C ASP A 45 5.77 3.59 -11.21
N LYS A 46 5.31 2.43 -10.71
CA LYS A 46 4.11 1.70 -11.13
C LYS A 46 3.04 1.58 -10.04
N GLU A 47 3.33 2.07 -8.83
CA GLU A 47 2.36 2.08 -7.74
C GLU A 47 2.24 3.48 -7.13
N ALA A 48 1.00 3.90 -6.86
CA ALA A 48 0.75 5.13 -6.12
C ALA A 48 1.26 5.02 -4.67
N PRO A 49 1.42 6.14 -3.94
CA PRO A 49 2.18 6.14 -2.68
C PRO A 49 1.69 5.18 -1.60
N LEU A 50 0.38 5.12 -1.35
CA LEU A 50 -0.19 4.20 -0.34
C LEU A 50 -0.12 2.72 -0.77
N PRO A 51 -0.47 2.34 -2.02
CA PRO A 51 -0.20 1.00 -2.54
C PRO A 51 1.29 0.60 -2.46
N ALA A 52 2.20 1.47 -2.89
CA ALA A 52 3.66 1.22 -2.83
C ALA A 52 4.13 0.97 -1.39
N MET A 53 3.61 1.73 -0.43
CA MET A 53 3.91 1.52 0.98
C MET A 53 3.36 0.18 1.49
N LEU A 54 2.16 -0.22 1.07
CA LEU A 54 1.59 -1.52 1.41
C LEU A 54 2.45 -2.65 0.84
N THR A 55 2.88 -2.56 -0.41
CA THR A 55 3.76 -3.53 -1.06
C THR A 55 5.09 -3.65 -0.32
N ALA A 56 5.74 -2.51 -0.03
CA ALA A 56 7.01 -2.48 0.69
C ALA A 56 6.91 -3.10 2.09
N VAL A 57 5.89 -2.75 2.87
CA VAL A 57 5.69 -3.30 4.22
C VAL A 57 5.27 -4.77 4.17
N SER A 58 4.56 -5.20 3.12
CA SER A 58 4.20 -6.62 2.93
C SER A 58 5.43 -7.48 2.55
N GLY A 59 6.45 -6.89 1.91
CA GLY A 59 7.73 -7.54 1.62
C GLY A 59 8.70 -7.56 2.81
N MET A 60 8.59 -6.62 3.75
CA MET A 60 9.41 -6.51 4.97
C MET A 60 8.85 -7.33 6.15
N LEU A 61 8.48 -8.58 5.90
CA LEU A 61 8.11 -9.53 6.93
C LEU A 61 9.21 -9.64 7.99
N SER A 62 8.82 -9.55 9.27
CA SER A 62 9.71 -9.25 10.40
C SER A 62 11.06 -9.97 10.36
N GLY A 63 12.15 -9.21 10.19
CA GLY A 63 13.54 -9.72 10.22
C GLY A 63 14.03 -10.17 11.60
N GLU A 64 13.13 -10.24 12.59
CA GLU A 64 13.44 -10.65 13.96
C GLU A 64 13.66 -12.16 14.07
N SER A 65 12.95 -12.96 13.27
CA SER A 65 13.13 -14.43 13.17
C SER A 65 12.39 -14.99 11.95
N MET A 66 12.92 -16.06 11.35
CA MET A 66 12.28 -16.74 10.23
C MET A 66 10.86 -17.25 10.56
N ASP A 67 10.59 -17.61 11.82
CA ASP A 67 9.25 -18.03 12.28
C ASP A 67 8.24 -16.88 12.34
N ALA A 68 8.66 -15.69 12.79
CA ALA A 68 7.80 -14.50 12.80
C ALA A 68 7.47 -14.06 11.37
N ALA A 69 8.48 -14.08 10.48
CA ALA A 69 8.26 -13.88 9.07
C ALA A 69 7.26 -14.91 8.51
N ARG A 70 7.47 -16.20 8.76
CA ARG A 70 6.59 -17.26 8.22
C ARG A 70 5.14 -17.16 8.71
N GLY A 71 4.91 -16.72 9.95
CA GLY A 71 3.58 -16.49 10.51
C GLY A 71 2.82 -15.30 9.92
N GLU A 72 3.51 -14.38 9.25
CA GLU A 72 2.93 -13.21 8.61
C GLU A 72 2.76 -13.39 7.09
N MET A 73 3.28 -14.48 6.50
CA MET A 73 3.18 -14.76 5.07
C MET A 73 1.72 -14.97 4.65
N PRO A 74 1.27 -14.37 3.53
CA PRO A 74 -0.04 -14.68 2.97
C PRO A 74 -0.09 -16.14 2.50
N ALA A 75 -1.24 -16.80 2.66
CA ALA A 75 -1.42 -18.25 2.40
C ALA A 75 -1.19 -18.71 0.94
N LYS A 76 -0.89 -17.79 0.02
CA LYS A 76 -0.69 -18.10 -1.40
C LYS A 76 0.82 -18.18 -1.70
N PRO A 77 1.33 -19.30 -2.24
CA PRO A 77 2.75 -19.43 -2.53
C PRO A 77 3.14 -18.46 -3.66
N VAL A 78 4.08 -17.57 -3.39
CA VAL A 78 4.88 -16.91 -4.43
C VAL A 78 6.07 -17.83 -4.70
N ALA A 79 6.10 -18.41 -5.90
CA ALA A 79 7.21 -19.23 -6.34
C ALA A 79 8.47 -18.36 -6.50
N PRO A 80 9.65 -18.82 -6.06
CA PRO A 80 10.90 -18.11 -6.32
C PRO A 80 11.24 -18.15 -7.82
N ALA A 81 11.78 -17.03 -8.32
CA ALA A 81 12.40 -16.93 -9.64
C ALA A 81 13.85 -17.42 -9.59
#